data_AF-A0A7X4AMT5-F1
#
_entry.id   AF-A0A7X4AMT5-F1
#
_cell.length_a   1.000
_cell.length_b   1.000
_cell.length_c   1.000
_cell.angle_alpha   90.00
_cell.angle_beta   90.00
_cell.angle_gamma   90.00
#
_symmetry.space_group_name_H-M   'P 1'
#
loop_
_entity.id
_entity.type
_entity.pdbx_description
1 polymer ?
#
loop_
_entity_poly.entity_id
_entity_poly.type
_entity_poly.pdbx_seq_one_letter_code
_entity_poly.pdbx_strand_id
1 'polypeptide(L)'
;MLVANAASGLEIWIPRTFFGSIGNSDSPILIVGLTRELEWNAGRVWPHQKRLIEMPARKSPHKTSAVIAGPQPASRESVAESSVGRFLFAAVGVGLLACLFVVMYAFDSLRSPLDILFPPDTATADQLYLGLVGADGYQDVVRKIGRPENEQWISRPADQIQFQVLSYSSRSYALILMGPGRQQARYIGAIHEPSHKVLDSVKLAGGGTTASMLKNLPAF
;
A
#
# COMPACT_ATOMS: atom_id res chain seq x y z
N MET A 1 10.79 26.16 8.10
CA MET A 1 11.76 27.23 8.41
C MET A 1 12.77 26.64 9.36
N LEU A 2 14.04 27.01 9.19
CA LEU A 2 15.11 26.59 10.07
C LEU A 2 15.06 27.45 11.34
N VAL A 3 15.03 26.81 12.50
CA VAL A 3 15.10 27.48 13.81
C VAL A 3 16.33 26.94 14.52
N ALA A 4 17.23 27.83 14.91
CA ALA A 4 18.38 27.49 15.71
C ALA A 4 18.07 27.79 17.18
N ASN A 5 18.25 26.80 18.05
CA ASN A 5 18.17 27.02 19.49
C ASN A 5 19.43 27.76 19.94
N ALA A 6 19.28 29.01 20.41
CA ALA A 6 20.41 29.85 20.83
C ALA A 6 21.17 29.29 22.05
N ALA A 7 20.56 28.44 22.87
CA ALA A 7 21.19 27.85 24.06
C ALA A 7 21.94 26.55 23.76
N SER A 8 21.46 25.73 22.80
CA SER A 8 22.06 24.43 22.49
C SER A 8 22.74 24.35 21.12
N GLY A 9 22.62 25.38 20.28
CA GLY A 9 23.12 25.39 18.90
C GLY A 9 22.40 24.41 17.97
N LEU A 10 21.32 23.77 18.44
CA LEU A 10 20.59 22.77 17.67
C LEU A 10 19.73 23.43 16.59
N GLU A 11 19.96 23.05 15.34
CA GLU A 11 19.18 23.51 14.20
C GLU A 11 18.05 22.52 13.89
N ILE A 12 16.81 23.02 13.92
CA ILE A 12 15.62 22.21 13.70
C ILE A 12 14.80 22.82 12.58
N TRP A 13 14.42 22.00 11.60
CA TRP A 13 13.47 22.39 10.58
C TRP A 13 12.03 22.24 11.07
N ILE A 14 11.34 23.36 11.29
CA ILE A 14 9.95 23.38 11.77
C ILE A 14 9.02 23.82 10.62
N PRO A 15 7.97 23.05 10.28
CA PRO A 15 6.97 23.44 9.30
C PRO A 15 6.25 24.74 9.67
N ARG A 16 5.97 25.60 8.66
CA ARG A 16 5.44 26.95 8.90
C ARG A 16 4.07 26.98 9.61
N THR A 17 3.29 25.93 9.45
CA THR A 17 1.97 25.75 10.03
C THR A 17 1.98 25.65 11.56
N PHE A 18 3.12 25.34 12.17
CA PHE A 18 3.25 25.21 13.62
C PHE A 18 3.78 26.47 14.30
N PHE A 19 4.09 27.52 13.55
CA PHE A 19 4.42 28.82 14.13
C PHE A 19 3.15 29.61 14.44
N GLY A 20 3.10 30.14 15.65
CA GLY A 20 2.09 31.08 16.10
C GLY A 20 2.66 32.49 16.14
N SER A 21 2.78 33.06 17.34
CA SER A 21 3.30 34.40 17.56
C SER A 21 4.83 34.44 17.49
N ILE A 22 5.38 35.52 16.96
CA ILE A 22 6.81 35.84 17.06
C ILE A 22 6.91 36.93 18.13
N GLY A 23 7.49 36.59 19.28
CA GLY A 23 7.72 37.55 20.35
C GLY A 23 9.04 38.27 20.13
N ASN A 24 8.98 39.58 19.88
CA ASN A 24 10.17 40.42 19.96
C ASN A 24 10.38 40.78 21.44
N SER A 25 11.36 40.14 22.07
CA SER A 25 11.82 40.53 23.40
C SER A 25 13.05 41.41 23.23
N ASP A 26 13.29 42.38 24.12
CA ASP A 26 14.47 43.28 24.10
C ASP A 26 15.84 42.56 24.22
N SER A 27 15.86 41.24 24.07
CA SER A 27 17.06 40.41 23.99
C SER A 27 17.31 39.97 22.53
N PRO A 28 18.58 39.77 22.10
CA PRO A 28 18.95 39.54 20.69
C PRO A 28 18.50 38.18 20.13
N ILE A 29 17.57 37.48 20.81
CA ILE A 29 17.12 36.13 20.48
C ILE A 29 15.63 36.20 20.17
N LEU A 30 15.27 35.86 18.92
CA LEU A 30 13.89 35.80 18.47
C LEU A 30 13.18 34.60 19.12
N ILE A 31 12.22 34.85 20.00
CA ILE A 31 11.42 33.77 20.61
C ILE A 31 10.23 33.48 19.71
N VAL A 32 10.15 32.24 19.23
CA VAL A 32 9.06 31.79 18.37
C VAL A 32 8.06 30.98 19.17
N GLY A 33 6.81 31.43 19.20
CA GLY A 33 5.69 30.70 19.78
C GLY A 33 5.24 29.57 18.86
N LEU A 34 5.01 28.38 19.42
CA LEU A 34 4.49 27.22 18.70
C LEU A 34 3.01 27.04 18.98
N THR A 35 2.23 26.71 17.96
CA THR A 35 0.77 26.49 18.07
C THR A 35 0.42 25.15 18.74
N ARG A 36 1.38 24.21 18.78
CA ARG A 36 1.22 22.86 19.37
C ARG A 36 2.52 22.44 20.06
N GLU A 37 2.41 21.56 21.04
CA GLU A 37 3.57 20.81 21.55
C GLU A 37 4.13 19.95 20.40
N LEU A 38 5.44 20.06 20.14
CA LEU A 38 6.12 19.33 19.08
C LEU A 38 7.14 18.36 19.70
N GLU A 39 7.18 17.15 19.19
CA GLU A 39 8.14 16.10 19.55
C GLU A 39 9.16 15.92 18.43
N TRP A 40 10.43 15.82 18.80
CA TRP A 40 11.52 15.59 17.86
C TRP A 40 11.85 14.09 17.80
N ASN A 41 11.67 13.48 16.62
CA ASN A 41 11.96 12.06 16.40
C ASN A 41 12.76 11.89 15.10
N ALA A 42 13.97 11.36 15.22
CA ALA A 42 14.85 11.00 14.10
C ALA A 42 15.01 12.09 13.01
N GLY A 43 15.21 13.35 13.41
CA GLY A 43 15.42 14.47 12.48
C GLY A 43 14.13 15.09 11.90
N ARG A 44 12.94 14.66 12.37
CA ARG A 44 11.65 15.27 12.01
C ARG A 44 10.87 15.70 13.23
N VAL A 45 10.07 16.75 13.05
CA VAL A 45 9.26 17.37 14.10
C VAL A 45 7.78 16.98 13.91
N TRP A 46 7.17 16.38 14.92
CA TRP A 46 5.80 15.87 14.91
C TRP A 46 4.95 16.54 16.00
N PRO A 47 3.65 16.80 15.79
CA PRO A 47 2.78 17.28 16.85
C PRO A 47 2.58 16.19 17.91
N HIS A 48 2.89 16.51 19.17
CA HIS A 48 2.74 15.58 20.28
C HIS A 48 1.26 15.39 20.61
N GLN A 49 0.78 14.15 20.55
CA GLN A 49 -0.62 13.80 20.85
C GLN A 49 -0.68 13.06 22.19
N LYS A 50 -1.15 13.75 23.24
CA LYS A 50 -1.39 13.13 24.55
C LYS A 50 -2.50 12.08 24.41
N ARG A 51 -2.19 10.81 24.72
CA ARG A 51 -3.21 9.75 24.82
C ARG A 51 -4.05 10.00 26.06
N LEU A 52 -5.30 10.40 25.86
CA LEU A 52 -6.29 10.45 26.91
C LEU A 52 -6.85 9.03 27.10
N ILE A 53 -6.56 8.41 28.25
CA ILE A 53 -7.21 7.17 28.65
C ILE A 53 -8.45 7.59 29.43
N GLU A 54 -9.63 7.42 28.84
CA GLU A 54 -10.89 7.63 29.57
C GLU A 54 -10.99 6.61 30.70
N MET A 55 -11.25 7.10 31.92
CA MET A 55 -11.52 6.20 33.04
C MET A 55 -12.88 5.51 32.83
N PRO A 56 -12.98 4.18 32.98
CA PRO A 56 -14.24 3.46 32.85
C PRO A 56 -15.24 3.91 33.92
N ALA A 57 -16.46 4.22 33.49
CA ALA A 57 -17.51 4.76 34.35
C ALA A 57 -17.92 3.77 35.45
N ARG A 58 -17.90 4.23 36.70
CA ARG A 58 -18.31 3.47 37.89
C ARG A 58 -19.84 3.38 37.93
N LYS A 59 -20.42 2.18 37.81
CA LYS A 59 -21.86 1.94 38.00
C LYS A 59 -22.25 2.21 39.47
N SER A 60 -23.09 3.21 39.73
CA SER A 60 -23.74 3.37 41.04
C SER A 60 -24.83 2.30 41.24
N PRO A 61 -24.96 1.68 42.42
CA PRO A 61 -26.03 0.73 42.68
C PRO A 61 -27.37 1.46 42.87
N HIS A 62 -28.39 0.86 42.27
CA HIS A 62 -29.78 1.27 42.29
C HIS A 62 -30.36 1.22 43.73
N LYS A 63 -31.21 2.19 44.10
CA LYS A 63 -31.93 2.20 45.37
C LYS A 63 -32.91 1.02 45.43
N THR A 64 -32.75 0.16 46.42
CA THR A 64 -33.73 -0.88 46.79
C THR A 64 -34.93 -0.24 47.50
N SER A 65 -36.13 -0.45 46.97
CA SER A 65 -37.38 -0.35 47.74
C SER A 65 -38.06 -1.72 47.72
N ALA A 66 -38.28 -2.25 48.92
CA ALA A 66 -38.91 -3.54 49.19
C ALA A 66 -40.44 -3.41 49.25
N VAL A 67 -41.17 -4.43 48.75
CA VAL A 67 -42.55 -4.78 49.17
C VAL A 67 -42.71 -6.31 49.11
N ILE A 68 -43.46 -6.86 50.07
CA ILE A 68 -43.51 -8.26 50.54
C ILE A 68 -44.74 -9.03 50.02
N ALA A 69 -44.53 -10.32 49.69
CA ALA A 69 -45.36 -11.56 49.76
C ALA A 69 -46.69 -11.82 48.98
N GLY A 70 -46.77 -13.04 48.43
CA GLY A 70 -47.96 -13.84 48.12
C GLY A 70 -47.60 -15.25 47.56
N PRO A 71 -48.32 -16.37 47.86
CA PRO A 71 -47.82 -17.75 47.70
C PRO A 71 -48.24 -18.48 46.39
N GLN A 72 -47.28 -19.24 45.80
CA GLN A 72 -47.28 -20.41 44.87
C GLN A 72 -48.30 -20.53 43.70
N PRO A 73 -47.90 -21.05 42.51
CA PRO A 73 -47.55 -22.47 42.34
C PRO A 73 -46.34 -22.77 41.44
N ALA A 74 -45.83 -24.00 41.53
CA ALA A 74 -44.75 -24.54 40.71
C ALA A 74 -45.12 -24.53 39.21
N SER A 75 -44.46 -23.68 38.42
CA SER A 75 -44.44 -23.78 36.97
C SER A 75 -43.26 -24.67 36.55
N ARG A 76 -43.57 -25.82 35.93
CA ARG A 76 -42.61 -26.56 35.10
C ARG A 76 -41.93 -25.57 34.15
N GLU A 77 -40.63 -25.34 34.32
CA GLU A 77 -39.83 -24.64 33.32
C GLU A 77 -39.82 -25.52 32.06
N SER A 78 -40.66 -25.17 31.10
CA SER A 78 -40.50 -25.63 29.75
C SER A 78 -39.15 -25.10 29.27
N VAL A 79 -38.19 -26.02 29.08
CA VAL A 79 -37.02 -25.78 28.24
C VAL A 79 -37.52 -25.67 26.80
N ALA A 80 -38.20 -24.57 26.51
CA ALA A 80 -38.36 -24.06 25.17
C ALA A 80 -37.05 -23.35 24.85
N GLU A 81 -36.00 -24.13 24.55
CA GLU A 81 -34.85 -23.60 23.82
C GLU A 81 -35.42 -22.97 22.55
N SER A 82 -35.46 -21.65 22.53
CA SER A 82 -36.09 -20.92 21.45
C SER A 82 -35.26 -21.17 20.20
N SER A 83 -35.85 -21.92 19.27
CA SER A 83 -35.36 -22.03 17.88
C SER A 83 -35.07 -20.65 17.31
N VAL A 84 -35.80 -19.62 17.76
CA VAL A 84 -35.61 -18.20 17.48
C VAL A 84 -34.20 -17.69 17.87
N GLY A 85 -33.65 -18.08 19.02
CA GLY A 85 -32.32 -17.67 19.45
C GLY A 85 -31.21 -18.22 18.55
N ARG A 86 -31.32 -19.49 18.12
CA ARG A 86 -30.38 -20.09 17.15
C ARG A 86 -30.41 -19.38 15.80
N PHE A 87 -31.59 -19.00 15.32
CA PHE A 87 -31.72 -18.25 14.06
C PHE A 87 -31.14 -16.83 14.16
N LEU A 88 -31.28 -16.15 15.30
CA LEU A 88 -30.67 -14.84 15.53
C LEU A 88 -29.14 -14.92 15.56
N PHE A 89 -28.56 -15.88 16.27
CA PHE A 89 -27.10 -16.07 16.28
C PHE A 89 -26.57 -16.48 14.91
N ALA A 90 -27.29 -17.34 14.17
CA ALA A 90 -26.92 -17.70 12.81
C ALA A 90 -26.98 -16.51 11.85
N ALA A 91 -28.02 -15.67 11.92
CA ALA A 91 -28.17 -14.49 11.08
C ALA A 91 -27.06 -13.46 11.33
N VAL A 92 -26.70 -13.22 12.60
CA VAL A 92 -25.58 -12.32 12.95
C VAL A 92 -24.25 -12.88 12.48
N GLY A 93 -24.02 -14.19 12.67
CA GLY A 93 -22.80 -14.85 12.21
C GLY A 93 -22.63 -14.79 10.69
N VAL A 94 -23.70 -15.07 9.94
CA VAL A 94 -23.70 -15.00 8.47
C VAL A 94 -23.51 -13.56 7.99
N GLY A 95 -24.16 -12.59 8.63
CA GLY A 95 -23.99 -11.17 8.30
C GLY A 95 -22.56 -10.68 8.53
N LEU A 96 -21.94 -11.07 9.63
CA LEU A 96 -20.55 -10.71 9.94
C LEU A 96 -19.56 -11.38 8.99
N LEU A 97 -19.77 -12.66 8.64
CA LEU A 97 -18.98 -13.36 7.64
C LEU A 97 -19.14 -12.75 6.25
N ALA A 98 -20.36 -12.42 5.83
CA ALA A 98 -20.62 -11.77 4.55
C ALA A 98 -19.99 -10.37 4.50
N CYS A 99 -20.08 -9.60 5.60
CA CYS A 99 -19.43 -8.30 5.71
C CYS A 99 -17.90 -8.43 5.64
N LEU A 100 -17.31 -9.41 6.34
CA LEU A 100 -15.88 -9.72 6.24
C LEU A 100 -15.48 -10.12 4.82
N PHE A 101 -16.28 -10.93 4.13
CA PHE A 101 -16.03 -11.32 2.74
C PHE A 101 -16.10 -10.12 1.80
N VAL A 102 -17.11 -9.26 1.93
CA VAL A 102 -17.24 -8.03 1.15
C VAL A 102 -16.07 -7.11 1.44
N VAL A 103 -15.66 -6.95 2.70
CA VAL A 103 -14.48 -6.17 3.07
C VAL A 103 -13.22 -6.79 2.49
N MET A 104 -13.00 -8.11 2.56
CA MET A 104 -11.82 -8.74 1.97
C MET A 104 -11.78 -8.59 0.46
N TYR A 105 -12.88 -8.82 -0.25
CA TYR A 105 -12.95 -8.62 -1.71
C TYR A 105 -12.84 -7.15 -2.10
N ALA A 106 -13.49 -6.27 -1.34
CA ALA A 106 -13.38 -4.83 -1.56
C ALA A 106 -11.95 -4.37 -1.28
N PHE A 107 -11.29 -4.84 -0.23
CA PHE A 107 -9.89 -4.52 0.09
C PHE A 107 -8.91 -5.16 -0.90
N ASP A 108 -9.15 -6.34 -1.44
CA ASP A 108 -8.31 -6.93 -2.49
C ASP A 108 -8.44 -6.12 -3.79
N SER A 109 -9.67 -5.67 -4.11
CA SER A 109 -9.93 -4.71 -5.18
C SER A 109 -9.39 -3.30 -4.87
N LEU A 110 -9.42 -2.89 -3.59
CA LEU A 110 -8.91 -1.62 -3.03
C LEU A 110 -7.43 -1.69 -2.61
N ARG A 111 -6.69 -2.77 -2.90
CA ARG A 111 -5.21 -2.71 -2.87
C ARG A 111 -4.70 -1.76 -3.95
N SER A 112 -5.50 -1.52 -5.00
CA SER A 112 -5.21 -0.59 -6.09
C SER A 112 -5.12 0.92 -5.71
N PRO A 113 -5.93 1.51 -4.80
CA PRO A 113 -5.73 2.89 -4.35
C PRO A 113 -4.57 3.09 -3.36
N LEU A 114 -4.10 2.04 -2.66
CA LEU A 114 -2.88 2.17 -1.86
C LEU A 114 -1.63 2.26 -2.74
N ASP A 115 -1.62 1.66 -3.94
CA ASP A 115 -0.59 1.90 -4.99
C ASP A 115 -0.60 3.35 -5.52
N ILE A 116 -1.72 4.09 -5.38
CA ILE A 116 -1.83 5.49 -5.81
C ILE A 116 -1.29 6.44 -4.73
N LEU A 117 -1.50 6.09 -3.45
CA LEU A 117 -1.11 6.91 -2.29
C LEU A 117 0.31 6.61 -1.80
N PHE A 118 0.73 5.36 -1.91
CA PHE A 118 2.09 4.89 -1.75
C PHE A 118 2.40 4.10 -3.01
N PRO A 119 2.86 4.74 -4.10
CA PRO A 119 3.50 3.98 -5.15
C PRO A 119 4.54 3.13 -4.44
N PRO A 120 4.50 1.78 -4.51
CA PRO A 120 5.64 1.00 -4.08
C PRO A 120 6.83 1.63 -4.76
N ASP A 121 7.92 1.85 -4.03
CA ASP A 121 9.14 2.55 -4.44
C ASP A 121 9.88 1.86 -5.63
N THR A 122 9.14 1.40 -6.64
CA THR A 122 9.53 0.97 -7.98
C THR A 122 10.23 2.08 -8.77
N ALA A 123 10.15 3.33 -8.32
CA ALA A 123 10.94 4.41 -8.89
C ALA A 123 12.44 4.33 -8.54
N THR A 124 12.84 3.60 -7.48
CA THR A 124 14.25 3.57 -7.04
C THR A 124 14.82 2.17 -6.85
N ALA A 125 14.00 1.13 -6.60
CA ALA A 125 14.54 -0.15 -6.15
C ALA A 125 15.38 -0.89 -7.21
N ASP A 126 15.03 -0.80 -8.49
CA ASP A 126 15.81 -1.46 -9.53
C ASP A 126 15.52 -0.93 -10.94
N GLN A 127 16.33 0.00 -11.43
CA GLN A 127 16.25 0.54 -12.78
C GLN A 127 17.31 -0.08 -13.72
N LEU A 128 17.84 -1.26 -13.40
CA LEU A 128 18.86 -1.91 -14.23
C LEU A 128 18.38 -2.15 -15.68
N TYR A 129 17.07 -2.22 -15.90
CA TYR A 129 16.46 -2.28 -17.22
C TYR A 129 16.71 -1.04 -18.09
N LEU A 130 16.96 0.15 -17.52
CA LEU A 130 17.29 1.35 -18.29
C LEU A 130 18.64 1.25 -19.02
N GLY A 131 19.52 0.35 -18.57
CA GLY A 131 20.79 0.04 -19.23
C GLY A 131 20.65 -0.91 -20.42
N LEU A 132 19.44 -1.40 -20.69
CA LEU A 132 19.16 -2.26 -21.83
C LEU A 132 18.88 -1.43 -23.08
N VAL A 133 19.37 -1.93 -24.20
CA VAL A 133 19.16 -1.34 -25.52
C VAL A 133 18.53 -2.35 -26.46
N GLY A 134 17.89 -1.89 -27.53
CA GLY A 134 17.25 -2.76 -28.52
C GLY A 134 18.16 -3.75 -29.24
N ALA A 135 19.48 -3.61 -29.09
CA ALA A 135 20.46 -4.57 -29.60
C ALA A 135 20.71 -5.75 -28.64
N ASP A 136 20.36 -5.61 -27.36
CA ASP A 136 20.65 -6.62 -26.35
C ASP A 136 19.79 -7.87 -26.57
N GLY A 137 20.45 -9.02 -26.62
CA GLY A 137 19.77 -10.32 -26.65
C GLY A 137 19.64 -10.92 -25.26
N TYR A 138 19.12 -12.16 -25.20
CA TYR A 138 18.95 -12.89 -23.94
C TYR A 138 20.23 -12.97 -23.09
N GLN A 139 21.37 -13.28 -23.71
CA GLN A 139 22.65 -13.40 -22.98
C GLN A 139 23.12 -12.05 -22.40
N ASP A 140 22.85 -10.95 -23.10
CA ASP A 140 23.22 -9.61 -22.64
C ASP A 140 22.34 -9.19 -21.46
N VAL A 141 21.04 -9.48 -21.52
CA VAL A 141 20.10 -9.27 -20.42
C VAL A 141 20.53 -10.03 -19.18
N VAL A 142 20.83 -11.33 -19.32
CA VAL A 142 21.25 -12.17 -18.18
C VAL A 142 22.56 -11.68 -17.57
N ARG A 143 23.49 -11.18 -18.39
CA ARG A 143 24.76 -10.61 -17.91
C ARG A 143 24.58 -9.27 -17.19
N LYS A 144 23.65 -8.42 -17.64
CA LYS A 144 23.44 -7.07 -17.08
C LYS A 144 22.54 -7.07 -15.85
N ILE A 145 21.49 -7.89 -15.86
CA ILE A 145 20.41 -7.86 -14.86
C ILE A 145 20.46 -9.10 -13.95
N GLY A 146 20.86 -10.25 -14.51
CA GLY A 146 20.90 -11.53 -13.81
C GLY A 146 19.96 -12.54 -14.45
N ARG A 147 19.92 -13.73 -13.86
CA ARG A 147 19.04 -14.81 -14.35
C ARG A 147 17.59 -14.52 -13.96
N PRO A 148 16.63 -14.62 -14.89
CA PRO A 148 15.21 -14.46 -14.57
C PRO A 148 14.68 -15.64 -13.77
N GLU A 149 13.66 -15.38 -12.97
CA GLU A 149 12.95 -16.36 -12.15
C GLU A 149 12.04 -17.24 -13.00
N ASN A 150 11.40 -16.65 -14.02
CA ASN A 150 10.55 -17.37 -14.95
C ASN A 150 10.81 -16.91 -16.39
N GLU A 151 10.77 -17.86 -17.32
CA GLU A 151 10.96 -17.61 -18.74
C GLU A 151 9.84 -18.26 -19.53
N GLN A 152 9.11 -17.45 -20.28
CA GLN A 152 7.98 -17.92 -21.07
C GLN A 152 8.08 -17.43 -22.51
N TRP A 153 7.86 -18.34 -23.45
CA TRP A 153 7.76 -18.01 -24.87
C TRP A 153 6.30 -17.90 -25.26
N ILE A 154 5.92 -16.74 -25.76
CA ILE A 154 4.59 -16.46 -26.30
C ILE A 154 4.71 -16.47 -27.82
N SER A 155 4.05 -17.44 -28.44
CA SER A 155 3.93 -17.55 -29.90
C SER A 155 2.47 -17.43 -30.29
N ARG A 156 2.14 -16.56 -31.24
CA ARG A 156 0.79 -16.49 -31.81
C ARG A 156 0.73 -17.35 -33.08
N PRO A 157 -0.33 -18.16 -33.29
CA PRO A 157 -0.42 -19.09 -34.42
C PRO A 157 -0.30 -18.45 -35.81
N ALA A 158 -0.61 -17.16 -35.92
CA ALA A 158 -0.57 -16.39 -37.16
C ALA A 158 0.69 -15.52 -37.33
N ASP A 159 1.57 -15.48 -36.32
CA ASP A 159 2.63 -14.47 -36.22
C ASP A 159 4.00 -15.14 -36.41
N GLN A 160 4.81 -14.65 -37.36
CA GLN A 160 6.19 -15.11 -37.54
C GLN A 160 7.12 -14.62 -36.41
N ILE A 161 6.61 -13.71 -35.58
CA ILE A 161 7.35 -13.07 -34.50
C ILE A 161 6.96 -13.74 -33.18
N GLN A 162 7.98 -14.18 -32.44
CA GLN A 162 7.85 -14.76 -31.12
C GLN A 162 8.27 -13.73 -30.06
N PHE A 163 7.58 -13.77 -28.92
CA PHE A 163 7.89 -12.96 -27.76
C PHE A 163 8.46 -13.86 -26.67
N GLN A 164 9.52 -13.42 -26.01
CA GLN A 164 10.05 -14.05 -24.81
C GLN A 164 9.83 -13.10 -23.64
N VAL A 165 9.16 -13.60 -22.62
CA VAL A 165 8.94 -12.90 -21.37
C VAL A 165 9.91 -13.46 -20.33
N LEU A 166 10.67 -12.57 -19.72
CA LEU A 166 11.60 -12.86 -18.64
C LEU A 166 11.09 -12.16 -17.38
N SER A 167 10.44 -12.90 -16.48
CA SER A 167 9.85 -12.33 -15.27
C SER A 167 10.89 -12.21 -14.17
N TYR A 168 10.94 -11.02 -13.58
CA TYR A 168 11.71 -10.72 -12.38
C TYR A 168 10.76 -10.33 -11.25
N SER A 169 10.02 -11.32 -10.73
CA SER A 169 9.00 -11.08 -9.72
C SER A 169 9.58 -10.53 -8.41
N SER A 170 10.84 -10.85 -8.09
CA SER A 170 11.56 -10.23 -6.96
C SER A 170 11.77 -8.73 -7.14
N ARG A 171 11.75 -8.24 -8.38
CA ARG A 171 11.96 -6.84 -8.78
C ARG A 171 10.70 -6.19 -9.35
N SER A 172 9.57 -6.90 -9.36
CA SER A 172 8.26 -6.43 -9.82
C SER A 172 8.19 -5.98 -11.29
N TYR A 173 9.10 -6.46 -12.15
CA TYR A 173 9.04 -6.18 -13.59
C TYR A 173 9.34 -7.43 -14.43
N ALA A 174 8.83 -7.44 -15.66
CA ALA A 174 9.17 -8.42 -16.67
C ALA A 174 9.80 -7.73 -17.88
N LEU A 175 10.83 -8.37 -18.45
CA LEU A 175 11.50 -7.91 -19.65
C LEU A 175 10.99 -8.71 -20.83
N ILE A 176 10.76 -8.01 -21.94
CA ILE A 176 10.21 -8.62 -23.14
C ILE A 176 11.24 -8.54 -24.25
N LEU A 177 11.54 -9.69 -24.82
CA LEU A 177 12.34 -9.82 -26.03
C LEU A 177 11.44 -10.25 -27.19
N MET A 178 11.77 -9.80 -28.39
CA MET A 178 11.03 -10.10 -29.61
C MET A 178 11.99 -10.53 -30.69
N GLY A 179 11.63 -11.58 -31.43
CA GLY A 179 12.35 -11.95 -32.64
C GLY A 179 11.69 -13.11 -33.37
N PRO A 180 12.19 -13.44 -34.58
CA PRO A 180 11.68 -14.57 -35.36
C PRO A 180 12.03 -15.95 -34.75
N GLY A 181 12.84 -15.98 -33.69
CA GLY A 181 13.19 -17.19 -32.98
C GLY A 181 14.12 -16.92 -31.80
N ARG A 182 14.45 -17.99 -31.05
CA ARG A 182 15.10 -17.87 -29.74
C ARG A 182 16.43 -17.13 -29.73
N GLN A 183 17.25 -17.33 -30.76
CA GLN A 183 18.56 -16.69 -30.84
C GLN A 183 18.53 -15.28 -31.44
N GLN A 184 17.43 -14.90 -32.08
CA GLN A 184 17.26 -13.60 -32.72
C GLN A 184 16.35 -12.68 -31.90
N ALA A 185 15.93 -13.12 -30.71
CA ALA A 185 15.12 -12.31 -29.81
C ALA A 185 15.96 -11.16 -29.24
N ARG A 186 15.47 -9.94 -29.44
CA ARG A 186 16.08 -8.70 -28.98
C ARG A 186 15.17 -7.98 -28.01
N TYR A 187 15.77 -7.28 -27.05
CA TYR A 187 15.03 -6.49 -26.08
C TYR A 187 14.13 -5.46 -26.77
N ILE A 188 12.87 -5.41 -26.36
CA ILE A 188 11.90 -4.43 -26.87
C ILE A 188 11.29 -3.57 -25.76
N GLY A 189 11.41 -3.95 -24.50
CA GLY A 189 10.95 -3.11 -23.39
C GLY A 189 10.73 -3.88 -22.09
N ALA A 190 10.36 -3.11 -21.06
CA ALA A 190 10.07 -3.61 -19.72
C ALA A 190 8.63 -3.26 -19.34
N ILE A 191 7.98 -4.16 -18.62
CA ILE A 191 6.64 -3.96 -18.08
C ILE A 191 6.62 -4.24 -16.60
N HIS A 192 5.79 -3.51 -15.86
CA HIS A 192 5.51 -3.77 -14.46
C HIS A 192 4.60 -4.98 -14.37
N GLU A 193 5.08 -6.07 -13.77
CA GLU A 193 4.37 -7.36 -13.75
C GLU A 193 2.98 -7.25 -13.05
N PRO A 194 2.84 -6.57 -11.89
CA PRO A 194 1.54 -6.45 -11.23
C PRO A 194 0.51 -5.60 -11.98
N SER A 195 0.93 -4.53 -12.65
CA SER A 195 0.00 -3.54 -13.23
C SER A 195 -0.03 -3.57 -14.76
N HIS A 196 0.77 -4.43 -15.39
CA HIS A 196 0.96 -4.54 -16.84
C HIS A 196 1.28 -3.19 -17.52
N LYS A 197 1.89 -2.25 -16.78
CA LYS A 197 2.22 -0.91 -17.27
C LYS A 197 3.58 -0.96 -17.95
N VAL A 198 3.69 -0.33 -19.12
CA VAL A 198 4.97 -0.17 -19.81
C VAL A 198 5.89 0.73 -18.98
N LEU A 199 7.03 0.17 -18.54
CA LEU A 199 8.08 0.86 -17.81
C LEU A 199 9.13 1.43 -18.75
N ASP A 200 9.53 0.65 -19.75
CA ASP A 200 10.49 1.07 -20.77
C ASP A 200 10.12 0.55 -22.17
N SER A 201 10.52 1.29 -23.20
CA SER A 201 10.30 0.94 -24.59
C SER A 201 11.45 1.42 -25.47
N VAL A 202 11.83 0.60 -26.43
CA VAL A 202 12.90 0.90 -27.37
C VAL A 202 12.37 1.77 -28.53
N LYS A 203 13.17 2.76 -28.94
CA LYS A 203 12.94 3.54 -30.16
C LYS A 203 13.36 2.74 -31.39
N LEU A 204 12.46 2.61 -32.36
CA LEU A 204 12.72 1.98 -33.65
C LEU A 204 13.36 2.97 -34.62
N ALA A 205 14.14 2.47 -35.58
CA ALA A 205 14.82 3.29 -36.58
C ALA A 205 13.88 4.18 -37.42
N GLY A 206 12.60 3.80 -37.55
CA GLY A 206 11.56 4.58 -38.23
C GLY A 206 10.89 5.67 -37.36
N GLY A 207 11.42 5.99 -36.19
CA GLY A 207 10.86 7.02 -35.29
C GLY A 207 9.69 6.57 -34.42
N GLY A 208 9.20 5.34 -34.59
CA GLY A 208 8.21 4.71 -33.70
C GLY A 208 8.81 4.15 -32.41
N THR A 209 7.96 3.72 -31.47
CA THR A 209 8.38 3.00 -30.25
C THR A 209 7.71 1.63 -30.18
N THR A 210 8.35 0.69 -29.51
CA THR A 210 7.80 -0.65 -29.24
C THR A 210 6.68 -0.62 -28.20
N ALA A 211 6.41 0.52 -27.56
CA ALA A 211 5.38 0.68 -26.54
C ALA A 211 3.98 0.19 -26.98
N SER A 212 3.60 0.41 -28.24
CA SER A 212 2.29 -0.05 -28.76
C SER A 212 2.21 -1.59 -28.84
N MET A 213 3.33 -2.26 -29.10
CA MET A 213 3.38 -3.72 -29.13
C MET A 213 3.29 -4.29 -27.72
N LEU A 214 3.98 -3.67 -26.76
CA LEU A 214 3.96 -4.06 -25.34
C LEU A 214 2.55 -3.93 -24.74
N LYS A 215 1.79 -2.90 -25.12
CA LYS A 215 0.40 -2.72 -24.68
C LYS A 215 -0.56 -3.81 -25.19
N ASN A 216 -0.24 -4.41 -26.33
CA ASN A 216 -1.06 -5.43 -26.98
C ASN A 216 -0.53 -6.85 -26.72
N LEU A 217 0.42 -7.02 -25.79
CA LEU A 217 0.84 -8.35 -25.36
C LEU A 217 -0.30 -9.02 -24.58
N PRO A 218 -0.56 -10.32 -24.80
CA PRO A 218 -1.43 -11.08 -23.93
C PRO A 218 -0.83 -11.13 -22.52
N ALA A 219 -1.71 -11.13 -21.51
CA ALA A 219 -1.30 -11.37 -20.13
C ALA A 219 -0.66 -12.76 -20.01
N PHE A 220 0.34 -12.87 -19.15
CA PHE A 220 1.11 -14.08 -18.86
C PHE A 220 1.15 -14.32 -17.34
#